data_AF-A0A843W371-F1
#
_entry.id   AF-A0A843W371-F1
#
_cell.length_a   1.000
_cell.length_b   1.000
_cell.length_c   1.000
_cell.angle_alpha   90.00
_cell.angle_beta   90.00
_cell.angle_gamma   90.00
#
_symmetry.space_group_name_H-M   'P 1'
#
loop_
_entity.id
_entity.type
_entity.pdbx_description
1 polymer ?
#
loop_
_entity_poly.entity_id
_entity_poly.type
_entity_poly.pdbx_seq_one_letter_code
_entity_poly.pdbx_strand_id
1 'polypeptide(L)'
;MTSARSLNSIFRQWSLRPGNNTWNVTGDPCSGTAVDDTEFNAPNINPSLKCVCSEGICRITQLKVYALDVVGRIPDEFQNLTTIFDLCVPKAC
;
A
#
# COMPACT_ATOMS: atom_id res chain seq x y z
N MET A 1 2.88 17.10 -3.22
CA MET A 1 3.85 16.14 -2.64
C MET A 1 3.29 15.61 -1.33
N THR A 2 2.49 14.52 -1.30
CA THR A 2 1.94 14.05 0.00
C THR A 2 1.48 12.60 0.05
N SER A 3 1.07 11.96 -1.05
CA SER A 3 0.40 10.64 -0.99
C SER A 3 1.29 9.49 -0.47
N ALA A 4 2.58 9.48 -0.80
CA ALA A 4 3.52 8.42 -0.37
C ALA A 4 3.83 8.44 1.14
N ARG A 5 3.90 9.64 1.75
CA ARG A 5 4.30 9.78 3.16
C ARG A 5 3.17 9.36 4.11
N SER A 6 1.92 9.65 3.74
CA SER A 6 0.74 9.23 4.49
C SER A 6 0.57 7.71 4.52
N LEU A 7 0.82 7.04 3.39
CA LEU A 7 0.76 5.58 3.29
C LEU A 7 1.83 4.88 4.16
N ASN A 8 3.04 5.43 4.25
CA ASN A 8 4.08 4.89 5.13
C ASN A 8 3.69 4.95 6.62
N SER A 9 2.96 5.98 7.04
CA SER A 9 2.46 6.08 8.42
C SER A 9 1.52 4.92 8.75
N ILE A 10 0.57 4.64 7.84
CA ILE A 10 -0.35 3.52 7.96
C ILE A 10 0.39 2.19 8.05
N PHE A 11 1.33 1.94 7.12
CA PHE A 11 2.07 0.68 7.10
C PHE A 11 2.87 0.45 8.39
N ARG A 12 3.41 1.52 8.97
CA ARG A 12 4.05 1.47 10.29
C ARG A 12 3.07 1.19 11.42
N GLN A 13 1.92 1.87 11.44
CA GLN A 13 0.88 1.65 12.46
C GLN A 13 0.37 0.20 12.43
N TRP A 14 0.21 -0.37 11.24
CA TRP A 14 -0.22 -1.75 11.02
C TRP A 14 0.91 -2.77 11.15
N SER A 15 2.13 -2.32 11.52
CA SER A 15 3.33 -3.16 11.66
C SER A 15 3.61 -4.03 10.42
N LEU A 16 3.27 -3.51 9.24
CA LEU A 16 3.44 -4.22 7.98
C LEU A 16 4.92 -4.31 7.61
N ARG A 17 5.32 -5.51 7.18
CA ARG A 17 6.66 -5.77 6.69
C ARG A 17 6.58 -6.24 5.24
N PRO A 18 6.96 -5.40 4.26
CA PRO A 18 7.05 -5.82 2.87
C PRO A 18 8.07 -6.96 2.75
N GLY A 19 7.75 -7.92 1.87
CA GLY A 19 8.71 -8.92 1.44
C GLY A 19 9.87 -8.30 0.67
N ASN A 20 10.96 -9.04 0.52
CA ASN A 20 12.12 -8.56 -0.23
C ASN A 20 11.71 -8.12 -1.65
N ASN A 21 12.19 -6.96 -2.10
CA ASN A 21 11.85 -6.32 -3.39
C ASN A 21 10.38 -5.92 -3.63
N THR A 22 9.50 -5.89 -2.62
CA THR A 22 8.07 -5.58 -2.86
C THR A 22 7.74 -4.07 -2.87
N TRP A 23 7.90 -3.38 -1.74
CA TRP A 23 7.73 -1.93 -1.59
C TRP A 23 8.42 -1.49 -0.29
N ASN A 24 8.63 -0.20 -0.04
CA ASN A 24 9.46 0.25 1.09
C ASN A 24 8.70 1.12 2.11
N VAL A 25 8.50 0.61 3.33
CA VAL A 25 7.87 1.33 4.48
C VAL A 25 8.74 2.49 5.01
N THR A 26 10.06 2.38 4.83
CA THR A 26 11.03 3.34 5.38
C THR A 26 11.45 4.41 4.38
N GLY A 27 11.27 4.15 3.08
CA GLY A 27 11.62 5.03 1.97
C GLY A 27 10.42 5.35 1.08
N ASP A 28 10.60 5.35 -0.23
CA ASP A 28 9.50 5.53 -1.18
C ASP A 28 8.70 4.21 -1.31
N PRO A 29 7.40 4.20 -0.98
CA PRO A 29 6.56 3.02 -1.19
C PRO A 29 6.44 2.65 -2.68
N CYS A 30 6.61 3.59 -3.61
CA CYS A 30 6.64 3.33 -5.06
C CYS A 30 8.00 2.78 -5.52
N SER A 31 8.40 1.64 -4.98
CA SER A 31 9.61 0.91 -5.35
C SER A 31 9.35 -0.58 -5.48
N GLY A 32 10.24 -1.33 -6.13
CA GLY A 32 10.11 -2.78 -6.28
C GLY A 32 8.86 -3.19 -7.06
N THR A 33 8.10 -4.15 -6.52
CA THR A 33 6.83 -4.61 -7.11
C THR A 33 5.78 -3.51 -7.29
N ALA A 34 5.92 -2.37 -6.62
CA ALA A 34 5.01 -1.25 -6.79
C ALA A 34 5.11 -0.55 -8.16
N VAL A 35 6.22 -0.71 -8.88
CA VAL A 35 6.49 -0.02 -10.15
C VAL A 35 6.91 -0.96 -11.29
N ASP A 36 7.11 -2.24 -11.00
CA ASP A 36 7.45 -3.25 -12.00
C ASP A 36 6.21 -3.86 -12.68
N ASP A 37 6.42 -4.91 -13.49
CA ASP A 37 5.37 -5.65 -14.20
C ASP A 37 4.67 -6.72 -13.34
N THR A 38 5.01 -6.84 -12.06
CA THR A 38 4.42 -7.84 -11.17
C THR A 38 2.91 -7.65 -11.08
N GLU A 39 2.11 -8.70 -11.23
CA GLU A 39 0.66 -8.58 -11.20
C GLU A 39 0.15 -8.05 -9.86
N PHE A 40 -0.71 -7.02 -9.88
CA PHE A 40 -1.30 -6.43 -8.67
C PHE A 40 -2.03 -7.47 -7.81
N ASN A 41 -2.67 -8.45 -8.47
CA ASN A 41 -3.45 -9.49 -7.81
C ASN A 41 -2.63 -10.73 -7.43
N ALA A 42 -1.31 -10.72 -7.59
CA ALA A 42 -0.44 -11.84 -7.22
C ALA A 42 -0.78 -12.34 -5.80
N PRO A 43 -1.06 -13.65 -5.62
CA PRO A 43 -1.54 -14.20 -4.35
C PRO A 43 -0.45 -14.22 -3.27
N ASN A 44 0.82 -14.24 -3.66
CA ASN A 44 1.99 -14.22 -2.79
C ASN A 44 2.44 -12.81 -2.38
N ILE A 45 1.74 -11.76 -2.83
CA ILE A 45 2.08 -10.37 -2.51
C ILE A 45 0.91 -9.75 -1.77
N ASN A 46 1.10 -9.59 -0.47
CA ASN A 46 0.11 -9.00 0.42
C ASN A 46 0.81 -8.26 1.58
N PRO A 47 0.59 -6.95 1.73
CA PRO A 47 -0.24 -6.11 0.88
C PRO A 47 0.44 -5.82 -0.47
N SER A 48 -0.38 -5.66 -1.51
CA SER A 48 0.06 -5.32 -2.86
C SER A 48 -0.20 -3.85 -3.13
N LEU A 49 0.75 -3.19 -3.78
CA LEU A 49 0.75 -1.76 -4.06
C LEU A 49 1.10 -1.58 -5.54
N LYS A 50 0.44 -0.64 -6.24
CA LYS A 50 0.88 -0.17 -7.55
C LYS A 50 0.93 1.35 -7.60
N CYS A 51 1.93 1.83 -8.30
CA CYS A 51 2.16 3.24 -8.56
C CYS A 51 2.32 3.51 -10.04
N VAL A 52 1.83 4.67 -10.49
CA VAL A 52 2.15 5.25 -11.78
C VAL A 52 3.03 6.46 -11.54
N CYS A 53 4.23 6.43 -12.09
CA CYS A 53 5.20 7.52 -12.04
C CYS A 53 5.23 8.24 -13.38
N SER A 54 4.96 9.54 -13.37
CA SER A 54 5.02 10.41 -14.55
C SER A 54 5.65 11.73 -14.16
N GLU A 55 6.63 12.19 -14.96
CA GLU A 55 7.33 13.47 -14.76
C GLU A 55 7.89 13.68 -13.34
N GLY A 56 8.44 12.62 -12.73
CA GLY A 56 9.00 12.67 -11.38
C GLY A 56 7.96 12.66 -10.25
N ILE A 57 6.68 12.52 -10.57
CA ILE A 57 5.60 12.38 -9.60
C ILE A 57 5.06 10.95 -9.65
N CYS A 58 5.31 10.19 -8.59
CA CYS A 58 4.69 8.88 -8.39
C CYS A 58 3.36 9.03 -7.65
N ARG A 59 2.31 8.43 -8.20
CA ARG A 59 0.98 8.34 -7.60
C ARG A 59 0.62 6.89 -7.39
N ILE A 60 0.14 6.57 -6.19
CA ILE A 60 -0.41 5.25 -5.88
C ILE A 60 -1.73 5.11 -6.62
N THR A 61 -1.85 4.08 -7.46
CA THR A 61 -3.03 3.80 -8.28
C THR A 61 -3.80 2.59 -7.83
N GLN A 62 -3.20 1.68 -7.06
CA GLN A 62 -3.88 0.51 -6.50
C GLN A 62 -3.24 0.10 -5.16
N LEU A 63 -4.07 -0.28 -4.19
CA LEU A 63 -3.63 -0.92 -2.94
C LEU A 63 -4.58 -2.07 -2.61
N LYS A 64 -4.03 -3.27 -2.41
CA LYS A 64 -4.73 -4.46 -1.94
C LYS A 64 -4.19 -4.82 -0.58
N VAL A 65 -5.08 -4.92 0.39
CA VAL A 65 -4.79 -5.36 1.75
C VAL A 65 -5.77 -6.48 2.08
N TYR A 66 -5.28 -7.70 2.20
CA TYR A 66 -6.13 -8.87 2.40
C TYR A 66 -5.81 -9.57 3.71
N ALA A 67 -6.84 -9.88 4.51
CA ALA A 67 -6.72 -10.69 5.73
C ALA A 67 -5.57 -10.27 6.67
N LEU A 68 -5.27 -8.97 6.72
CA LEU A 68 -4.33 -8.47 7.71
C LEU A 68 -5.06 -8.39 9.05
N ASP A 69 -4.48 -9.00 10.07
CA ASP A 69 -4.98 -8.92 11.44
C ASP A 69 -4.59 -7.58 12.08
N VAL A 70 -5.06 -6.49 11.47
CA VAL A 70 -4.77 -5.12 11.91
C VAL A 70 -5.74 -4.72 13.00
N VAL A 71 -5.20 -4.51 14.20
CA VAL A 71 -5.94 -4.00 15.36
C VAL A 71 -5.78 -2.48 15.39
N GLY A 72 -6.84 -1.76 15.04
CA GLY A 72 -6.84 -0.29 15.09
C GLY A 72 -7.92 0.35 14.24
N ARG A 73 -8.13 1.66 14.42
CA ARG A 73 -8.97 2.46 13.52
C ARG A 73 -8.25 2.57 12.17
N ILE A 74 -8.99 2.47 11.06
CA ILE A 74 -8.47 2.83 9.73
C ILE A 74 -8.08 4.32 9.80
N PRO A 75 -6.79 4.68 9.64
CA PRO A 75 -6.36 6.07 9.80
C PRO A 75 -7.03 6.99 8.77
N ASP A 76 -7.36 8.23 9.14
CA ASP A 76 -8.03 9.21 8.25
C ASP A 76 -7.20 9.53 7.02
N GLU A 77 -5.88 9.28 7.08
CA GLU A 77 -4.95 9.32 5.97
C GLU A 77 -5.36 8.42 4.79
N PHE A 78 -6.15 7.35 5.01
CA PHE A 78 -6.75 6.55 3.94
C PHE A 78 -7.80 7.32 3.14
N GLN A 79 -8.56 8.20 3.78
CA GLN A 79 -9.62 8.96 3.10
C GLN A 79 -9.04 9.95 2.06
N ASN A 80 -7.79 10.36 2.25
CA ASN A 80 -7.08 11.25 1.33
C ASN A 80 -6.50 10.53 0.11
N LEU A 81 -6.48 9.19 0.12
CA LEU A 81 -6.06 8.43 -1.04
C LEU A 81 -7.30 8.23 -1.92
N THR A 82 -7.37 8.94 -3.05
CA THR A 82 -8.49 8.86 -4.00
C THR A 82 -8.49 7.57 -4.83
N THR A 83 -7.85 6.52 -4.31
CA THR A 83 -7.41 5.34 -5.03
C THR A 83 -8.30 4.15 -4.66
N ILE A 84 -8.54 3.23 -5.60
CA ILE A 84 -9.39 2.06 -5.35
C ILE A 84 -8.72 1.18 -4.29
N PHE A 85 -9.42 1.00 -3.16
CA PHE A 85 -9.04 0.14 -2.05
C PHE A 85 -9.89 -1.11 -2.03
N ASP A 86 -9.24 -2.26 -2.03
CA ASP A 86 -9.88 -3.51 -1.61
C ASP A 86 -9.28 -3.88 -0.25
N LEU A 87 -10.08 -3.67 0.81
CA LEU A 87 -9.68 -3.82 2.20
C LEU A 87 -10.60 -4.85 2.87
N CYS A 88 -10.11 -6.08 3.07
CA CYS A 88 -10.78 -7.10 3.89
C CYS A 88 -10.02 -7.26 5.20
N VAL A 89 -10.59 -6.74 6.29
CA VAL A 89 -10.10 -6.96 7.67
C VAL A 89 -10.93 -8.07 8.33
N PRO A 90 -10.34 -8.92 9.18
CA PRO A 90 -11.02 -10.08 9.79
C PRO A 90 -12.23 -9.74 10.68
N LYS A 91 -12.52 -8.45 10.94
CA LYS A 91 -13.73 -7.99 11.62
C LYS A 91 -14.82 -7.43 10.69
N ALA A 92 -14.57 -7.37 9.38
CA ALA A 92 -15.50 -6.79 8.40
C ALA A 92 -15.45 -7.50 7.04
N CYS A 93 -15.22 -8.82 7.08
CA CYS A 93 -15.68 -9.80 6.11
C CYS A 93 -16.58 -10.76 6.92
#